data_AF-A0A2M7D851-F1
#
_entry.id   AF-A0A2M7D851-F1
#
_cell.length_a   1.000
_cell.length_b   1.000
_cell.length_c   1.000
_cell.angle_alpha   90.00
_cell.angle_beta   90.00
_cell.angle_gamma   90.00
#
_symmetry.space_group_name_H-M   'P 1'
#
loop_
_entity.id
_entity.type
_entity.pdbx_description
1 polymer ?
#
loop_
_entity_poly.entity_id
_entity_poly.type
_entity_poly.pdbx_seq_one_letter_code
_entity_poly.pdbx_strand_id
1 'polypeptide(L)'
;MRKILFTSVLLSLALPIIVLADCPPGSVCIENPLTATSFEAIVGNGIDFIFKIAVVLAPLMVIFGGFLFLTAGGNAEQINRAKNLLIWTAIGFLVVLLSKGILAIINQILGVRGG
;
A
#
# COMPACT_ATOMS: atom_id res chain seq x y z
N MET A 1 -6.26 -14.48 -27.01
CA MET A 1 -5.87 -14.97 -25.66
C MET A 1 -5.49 -13.85 -24.67
N ARG A 2 -4.90 -12.73 -25.09
CA ARG A 2 -4.47 -11.61 -24.21
C ARG A 2 -5.61 -10.86 -23.45
N LYS A 3 -6.86 -10.92 -23.93
CA LYS A 3 -8.03 -10.24 -23.33
C LYS A 3 -8.68 -11.02 -22.18
N ILE A 4 -8.58 -12.35 -22.20
CA ILE A 4 -9.18 -13.25 -21.20
C ILE A 4 -8.43 -13.16 -19.86
N LEU A 5 -7.10 -12.96 -19.90
CA LEU A 5 -6.28 -12.70 -18.72
C LEU A 5 -6.58 -11.33 -18.06
N PHE A 6 -6.90 -10.30 -18.86
CA PHE A 6 -7.24 -8.98 -18.33
C PHE A 6 -8.61 -8.98 -17.63
N THR A 7 -9.59 -9.72 -18.16
CA THR A 7 -10.93 -9.83 -17.57
C THR A 7 -10.95 -10.64 -16.27
N SER A 8 -10.10 -11.67 -16.15
CA SER A 8 -9.98 -12.43 -14.90
C SER A 8 -9.33 -11.62 -13.77
N VAL A 9 -8.36 -10.75 -14.11
CA VAL A 9 -7.70 -9.85 -13.14
C VAL A 9 -8.68 -8.77 -12.64
N LEU A 10 -9.52 -8.23 -13.52
CA LEU A 10 -10.60 -7.30 -13.16
C LEU A 10 -11.70 -7.96 -12.30
N LEU A 11 -12.00 -9.24 -12.55
CA LEU A 11 -12.98 -10.00 -11.75
C LEU A 11 -12.42 -10.38 -10.37
N SER A 12 -11.13 -10.68 -10.25
CA SER A 12 -10.46 -10.89 -8.95
C SER A 12 -10.34 -9.60 -8.13
N LEU A 13 -10.30 -8.43 -8.78
CA LEU A 13 -10.30 -7.12 -8.12
C LEU A 13 -11.68 -6.75 -7.53
N ALA A 14 -12.75 -7.41 -7.99
CA ALA A 14 -14.13 -7.17 -7.55
C ALA A 14 -14.60 -8.08 -6.41
N LEU A 15 -13.82 -9.11 -6.03
CA LEU A 15 -14.22 -10.12 -5.05
C LEU A 15 -14.00 -9.81 -3.56
N PRO A 16 -13.37 -8.71 -3.08
CA PRO A 16 -13.28 -8.47 -1.65
C PRO A 16 -14.40 -7.58 -1.08
N ILE A 17 -15.53 -7.38 -1.78
CA ILE A 17 -16.58 -6.41 -1.36
C ILE A 17 -17.71 -7.05 -0.54
N ILE A 18 -17.79 -8.38 -0.42
CA ILE A 18 -18.82 -9.03 0.40
C ILE A 18 -18.18 -9.54 1.69
N VAL A 19 -17.75 -8.60 2.53
CA VAL A 19 -17.59 -8.85 3.96
C VAL A 19 -19.00 -8.73 4.55
N LEU A 20 -19.62 -9.86 4.88
CA LEU A 20 -20.84 -9.86 5.67
C LEU A 20 -20.45 -9.57 7.11
N ALA A 21 -20.92 -8.43 7.61
CA ALA A 21 -20.86 -8.05 8.99
C ALA A 21 -21.99 -8.71 9.78
N ASP A 22 -21.65 -9.47 10.82
CA ASP A 22 -22.61 -10.06 11.75
C ASP A 22 -23.26 -8.98 12.62
N CYS A 23 -24.43 -8.48 12.19
CA CYS A 23 -25.29 -7.64 13.02
C CYS A 23 -26.37 -8.49 13.71
N PRO A 24 -26.46 -8.50 15.05
CA PRO A 24 -27.58 -9.10 15.77
C PRO A 24 -28.90 -8.38 15.40
N PRO A 25 -30.02 -9.11 15.25
CA PRO A 25 -31.30 -8.50 14.87
C PRO A 25 -31.84 -7.60 15.99
N GLY A 26 -32.03 -6.30 15.69
CA GLY A 26 -32.70 -5.34 16.59
C GLY A 26 -31.91 -4.08 16.94
N SER A 27 -30.65 -3.94 16.51
CA SER A 27 -29.85 -2.72 16.70
C SER A 27 -29.41 -2.13 15.36
N VAL A 28 -29.47 -0.79 15.23
CA VAL A 28 -28.82 -0.08 14.12
C VAL A 28 -27.31 -0.09 14.40
N CYS A 29 -26.61 -1.05 13.82
CA CYS A 29 -25.16 -1.10 13.87
C CYS A 29 -24.61 -0.10 12.85
N ILE A 30 -24.10 1.03 13.30
CA ILE A 30 -23.17 1.82 12.49
C ILE A 30 -21.86 1.04 12.53
N GLU A 31 -21.64 0.24 11.50
CA GLU A 31 -20.38 -0.46 11.35
C GLU A 31 -19.29 0.56 11.11
N ASN A 32 -18.29 0.57 11.99
CA ASN A 32 -17.16 1.47 11.86
C ASN A 32 -16.40 1.08 10.58
N PRO A 33 -16.45 1.87 9.49
CA PRO A 33 -15.79 1.54 8.24
C PRO A 33 -14.25 1.55 8.38
N LEU A 34 -13.74 2.02 9.52
CA LEU A 34 -12.33 1.97 9.90
C LEU A 34 -11.99 0.76 10.76
N THR A 35 -12.95 -0.10 11.16
CA THR A 35 -12.72 -1.27 12.05
C THR A 35 -11.80 -0.95 13.24
N ALA A 36 -11.87 0.27 13.75
CA ALA A 36 -10.93 0.78 14.73
C ALA A 36 -11.61 0.93 16.08
N THR A 37 -11.26 0.05 17.02
CA THR A 37 -11.71 0.09 18.42
C THR A 37 -10.71 0.81 19.33
N SER A 38 -9.52 1.14 18.81
CA SER A 38 -8.41 1.80 19.52
C SER A 38 -7.59 2.71 18.58
N PHE A 39 -6.82 3.64 19.15
CA PHE A 39 -5.91 4.51 18.40
C PHE A 39 -4.91 3.72 17.53
N GLU A 40 -4.49 2.55 18.02
CA GLU A 40 -3.57 1.65 17.32
C GLU A 40 -4.17 1.09 16.03
N ALA A 41 -5.46 0.76 16.01
CA ALA A 41 -6.16 0.27 14.83
C ALA A 41 -6.33 1.35 13.75
N ILE A 42 -6.52 2.62 14.15
CA ILE A 42 -6.57 3.75 13.19
C ILE A 42 -5.22 3.91 12.49
N VAL A 43 -4.14 3.87 13.26
CA VAL A 43 -2.77 4.02 12.73
C VAL A 43 -2.39 2.81 11.85
N GLY A 44 -2.74 1.60 12.28
CA GLY A 44 -2.55 0.37 11.49
C GLY A 44 -3.26 0.42 10.13
N ASN A 45 -4.54 0.78 10.12
CA ASN A 45 -5.33 0.85 8.90
C ASN A 45 -4.86 1.97 7.96
N GLY A 46 -4.41 3.10 8.52
CA GLY A 46 -3.80 4.18 7.73
C GLY A 46 -2.50 3.73 7.05
N ILE A 47 -1.64 3.02 7.78
CA ILE A 47 -0.39 2.48 7.22
C ILE A 47 -0.68 1.41 6.16
N ASP A 48 -1.65 0.52 6.39
CA ASP A 48 -2.05 -0.48 5.39
C ASP A 48 -2.61 0.14 4.11
N PHE A 49 -3.37 1.23 4.24
CA PHE A 49 -3.85 1.99 3.08
C PHE A 49 -2.69 2.59 2.27
N ILE A 50 -1.74 3.25 2.94
CA ILE A 50 -0.54 3.79 2.29
C ILE A 50 0.28 2.67 1.66
N PHE A 51 0.41 1.52 2.33
CA PHE A 51 1.14 0.36 1.82
C PHE A 51 0.54 -0.17 0.51
N LYS A 52 -0.79 -0.32 0.45
CA LYS A 52 -1.49 -0.77 -0.77
C LYS A 52 -1.21 0.17 -1.95
N ILE A 53 -1.23 1.49 -1.72
CA ILE A 53 -0.91 2.47 -2.76
C ILE A 53 0.57 2.38 -3.14
N ALA A 54 1.47 2.30 -2.16
CA ALA A 54 2.91 2.26 -2.39
C ALA A 54 3.33 1.04 -3.21
N VAL A 55 2.74 -0.14 -2.98
CA VAL A 55 3.02 -1.37 -3.75
C VAL A 55 2.70 -1.21 -5.23
N VAL A 56 1.66 -0.46 -5.58
CA VAL A 56 1.29 -0.20 -6.98
C VAL A 56 2.09 0.96 -7.57
N LEU A 57 2.33 2.01 -6.79
CA LEU A 57 2.96 3.24 -7.27
C LEU A 57 4.49 3.14 -7.39
N ALA A 58 5.15 2.43 -6.46
CA ALA A 58 6.60 2.27 -6.46
C ALA A 58 7.16 1.69 -7.76
N PRO A 59 6.64 0.56 -8.32
CA PRO A 59 7.15 0.03 -9.58
C PRO A 59 6.93 1.00 -10.75
N LEU A 60 5.84 1.78 -10.76
CA LEU A 60 5.60 2.79 -11.79
C LEU A 60 6.66 3.90 -11.75
N MET A 61 6.99 4.39 -10.55
CA MET A 61 8.05 5.38 -10.34
C MET A 61 9.43 4.85 -10.74
N VAL A 62 9.72 3.58 -10.43
CA VAL A 62 10.97 2.92 -10.83
C VAL A 62 11.08 2.82 -12.36
N ILE A 63 10.01 2.40 -13.03
CA ILE A 63 9.99 2.34 -14.50
C ILE A 63 10.18 3.73 -15.10
N PHE A 64 9.48 4.74 -14.59
CA PHE A 64 9.61 6.12 -15.06
C PHE A 64 11.04 6.67 -14.86
N GLY A 65 11.64 6.44 -13.70
CA GLY A 65 13.03 6.81 -13.43
C GLY A 65 14.04 6.05 -14.28
N GLY A 66 13.77 4.77 -14.56
CA GLY A 66 14.56 3.95 -15.47
C GLY A 66 14.53 4.49 -16.90
N PHE A 67 13.35 4.82 -17.42
CA PHE A 67 13.21 5.46 -18.73
C PHE A 67 13.96 6.79 -18.79
N LEU A 68 13.78 7.66 -17.79
CA LEU A 68 14.47 8.94 -17.72
C LEU A 68 16.00 8.78 -17.72
N PHE A 69 16.51 7.75 -17.03
CA PHE A 69 17.94 7.43 -17.00
C PHE A 69 18.45 6.97 -18.38
N LEU A 70 17.70 6.08 -19.06
CA LEU A 70 18.07 5.55 -20.37
C LEU A 70 17.98 6.61 -21.48
N THR A 71 16.98 7.49 -21.43
CA THR A 71 16.77 8.54 -22.43
C THR A 71 17.63 9.79 -22.21
N ALA A 72 18.40 9.85 -21.12
CA ALA A 72 19.19 11.04 -20.78
C ALA A 72 20.31 11.36 -21.79
N GLY A 73 20.74 10.39 -22.60
CA GLY A 73 21.64 10.63 -23.74
C GLY A 73 22.98 11.29 -23.39
N GLY A 74 23.46 11.16 -22.14
CA GLY A 74 24.69 11.79 -21.65
C GLY A 74 24.51 13.19 -21.05
N ASN A 75 23.28 13.73 -21.01
CA ASN A 75 23.01 14.97 -20.26
C ASN A 75 23.11 14.70 -18.74
N ALA A 76 24.15 15.25 -18.11
CA ALA A 76 24.43 15.07 -16.68
C ALA A 76 23.27 15.50 -15.77
N GLU A 77 22.51 16.52 -16.16
CA GLU A 77 21.39 17.02 -15.37
C GLU A 77 20.21 16.04 -15.36
N GLN A 78 19.90 15.45 -16.52
CA GLN A 78 18.86 14.42 -16.63
C GLN A 78 19.26 13.12 -15.91
N ILE A 79 20.54 12.73 -15.98
CA ILE A 79 21.06 11.57 -15.25
C ILE A 79 20.93 11.79 -13.73
N ASN A 80 21.31 12.97 -13.23
CA ASN A 80 21.19 13.30 -11.81
C ASN A 80 19.72 13.32 -11.37
N ARG A 81 18.82 13.88 -12.19
CA ARG A 81 17.37 13.87 -11.90
C ARG A 81 16.83 12.44 -11.81
N ALA A 82 17.18 11.56 -12.75
CA ALA A 82 16.75 10.16 -12.75
C ALA A 82 17.29 9.40 -11.53
N LYS A 83 18.56 9.58 -11.19
CA LYS A 83 19.16 8.99 -9.98
C LYS A 83 18.45 9.44 -8.72
N ASN A 84 18.23 10.74 -8.57
CA ASN A 84 17.53 11.31 -7.41
C ASN A 84 16.11 10.73 -7.31
N LEU A 85 15.37 10.67 -8.42
CA LEU A 85 14.05 10.08 -8.45
C LEU A 85 14.05 8.62 -7.98
N LEU A 86 14.98 7.79 -8.46
CA LEU A 86 15.09 6.39 -8.04
C LEU A 86 15.46 6.26 -6.56
N ILE A 87 16.39 7.08 -6.07
CA ILE A 87 16.79 7.10 -4.65
C ILE A 87 15.61 7.48 -3.76
N TRP A 88 14.90 8.56 -4.10
CA TRP A 88 13.72 8.99 -3.34
C TRP A 88 12.58 7.97 -3.37
N THR A 89 12.39 7.29 -4.50
CA THR A 89 11.42 6.19 -4.62
C THR A 89 11.82 5.01 -3.72
N ALA A 90 13.11 4.64 -3.71
CA ALA A 90 13.62 3.56 -2.87
C ALA A 90 13.50 3.88 -1.38
N ILE A 91 13.87 5.10 -0.97
CA ILE A 91 13.74 5.56 0.42
C ILE A 91 12.27 5.58 0.83
N GLY A 92 11.37 6.15 0.01
CA GLY A 92 9.95 6.18 0.32
C GLY A 92 9.34 4.78 0.50
N PHE A 93 9.70 3.83 -0.38
CA PHE A 93 9.26 2.46 -0.26
C PHE A 93 9.83 1.74 0.97
N LEU A 94 11.11 1.99 1.29
CA LEU A 94 11.76 1.48 2.50
C LEU A 94 11.06 1.98 3.78
N VAL A 95 10.73 3.26 3.85
CA VAL A 95 10.01 3.85 5.01
C VAL A 95 8.65 3.18 5.21
N VAL A 96 7.92 2.92 4.12
CA VAL A 96 6.63 2.23 4.17
C VAL A 96 6.77 0.80 4.68
N LEU A 97 7.82 0.06 4.25
CA LEU A 97 8.12 -1.28 4.76
C LEU A 97 8.46 -1.26 6.26
N LEU A 98 9.29 -0.30 6.69
CA LEU A 98 9.69 -0.15 8.09
C LEU A 98 8.50 0.24 8.98
N SER A 99 7.57 1.03 8.47
CA SER A 99 6.38 1.46 9.22
C SER A 99 5.54 0.26 9.71
N LYS A 100 5.34 -0.76 8.86
CA LYS A 100 4.67 -2.00 9.27
C LYS A 100 5.48 -2.79 10.31
N GLY A 101 6.80 -2.84 10.14
CA GLY A 101 7.70 -3.53 11.06
C GLY A 101 7.67 -2.93 12.47
N ILE A 102 7.67 -1.60 12.57
CA ILE A 102 7.57 -0.87 13.84
C ILE A 102 6.23 -1.17 14.52
N LEU A 103 5.12 -1.16 13.78
CA LEU A 103 3.82 -1.52 14.35
C LEU A 103 3.80 -2.95 14.88
N ALA A 104 4.38 -3.92 14.16
CA ALA A 104 4.43 -5.30 14.62
C ALA A 104 5.18 -5.42 15.96
N ILE A 105 6.27 -4.67 16.13
CA ILE A 105 7.05 -4.64 17.38
C ILE A 105 6.24 -3.99 18.50
N ILE A 106 5.55 -2.87 18.23
CA ILE A 106 4.71 -2.19 19.22
C ILE A 106 3.59 -3.12 19.70
N ASN A 107 2.87 -3.78 18.78
CA ASN A 107 1.82 -4.74 19.13
C ASN A 107 2.35 -5.90 19.97
N GLN A 108 3.56 -6.39 19.66
CA GLN A 108 4.23 -7.47 20.40
C GLN A 108 4.61 -7.05 21.84
N ILE A 109 5.02 -5.79 22.04
CA ILE A 109 5.38 -5.25 23.37
C ILE A 109 4.13 -4.94 24.20
N LEU A 110 3.07 -4.42 23.57
CA LEU A 110 1.82 -4.05 24.23
C LEU A 110 0.90 -5.25 24.49
N GLY A 111 1.28 -6.47 24.07
CA GLY A 111 0.52 -7.69 24.33
C GLY A 111 -0.84 -7.76 23.62
N VAL A 112 -1.10 -6.81 22.71
CA VAL A 112 -2.27 -6.83 21.84
C VAL A 112 -2.03 -7.93 20.80
N ARG A 113 -2.48 -9.15 21.12
CA ARG A 113 -2.56 -10.26 20.14
C ARG A 113 -3.54 -9.82 19.07
N GLY A 114 -3.01 -9.27 17.96
CA GLY A 114 -3.77 -8.96 16.76
C GLY A 114 -4.61 -10.17 16.36
N GLY A 115 -5.91 -9.95 16.25
CA GLY A 115 -6.86 -10.90 15.67
C GLY A 115 -6.69 -11.00 14.17
#